data_AF-A0A4Y9ET69-F1
#
_entry.id   AF-A0A4Y9ET69-F1
#
_cell.length_a   1.000
_cell.length_b   1.000
_cell.length_c   1.000
_cell.angle_alpha   90.00
_cell.angle_beta   90.00
_cell.angle_gamma   90.00
#
_symmetry.space_group_name_H-M   'P 1'
#
loop_
_entity.id
_entity.type
_entity.pdbx_description
1 polymer ?
#
loop_
_entity_poly.entity_id
_entity_poly.type
_entity_poly.pdbx_seq_one_letter_code
_entity_poly.pdbx_strand_id
1 'polypeptide(L)'
;MIFAPHALKTQAYVIEGVEAEGAALASVKNVDKPIEFYLASASPEKGAAIFKKCAACHTITPGGAAGIGPNLYGVVGGPHDHMPGFAYSDAMMKFKGQPWDWKALNEWLSSPKTYAPGTKMAFAGISKPEDRAALIAYLNSQSAKPLPMPAVPAEAPAAAPAADAAAATPAADAAAAAPAAAEPAAAPAAK
;
A
#
# COMPACT_ATOMS: atom_id res chain seq x y z
N MET A 1 16.40 31.91 50.50
CA MET A 1 17.32 32.43 49.45
C MET A 1 16.97 31.73 48.15
N ILE A 2 17.07 32.42 47.00
CA ILE A 2 16.66 31.89 45.70
C ILE A 2 17.84 31.12 45.09
N PHE A 3 17.66 29.80 44.88
CA PHE A 3 18.59 29.00 44.08
C PHE A 3 17.97 28.76 42.70
N ALA A 4 18.35 29.59 41.72
CA ALA A 4 18.01 29.35 40.33
C ALA A 4 18.99 28.32 39.74
N PRO A 5 18.52 27.17 39.23
CA PRO A 5 19.41 26.21 38.56
C PRO A 5 19.89 26.81 37.24
N HIS A 6 21.19 27.10 37.14
CA HIS A 6 21.81 27.46 35.87
C HIS A 6 21.79 26.24 34.93
N ALA A 7 21.27 26.43 33.72
CA ALA A 7 21.25 25.38 32.71
C ALA A 7 22.69 25.07 32.22
N LEU A 8 23.18 23.86 32.52
CA LEU A 8 24.42 23.36 31.96
C LEU A 8 24.25 23.13 30.45
N LYS A 9 24.78 24.04 29.65
CA LYS A 9 25.02 23.79 28.22
C LYS A 9 26.14 22.74 28.10
N THR A 10 25.94 21.80 27.18
CA THR A 10 26.88 20.74 26.76
C THR A 10 27.45 19.83 27.87
N GLN A 11 26.92 18.62 27.94
CA GLN A 11 27.73 17.41 28.14
C GLN A 11 27.70 16.68 26.78
N ALA A 12 28.81 16.65 26.05
CA ALA A 12 29.90 15.68 26.18
C ALA A 12 29.51 14.33 25.55
N TYR A 13 30.08 14.07 24.38
CA TYR A 13 29.82 12.91 23.52
C TYR A 13 30.66 11.67 23.94
N VAL A 14 30.37 10.53 23.30
CA VAL A 14 30.97 9.18 23.43
C VAL A 14 30.32 8.26 24.48
N ILE A 15 29.50 7.33 23.99
CA ILE A 15 29.45 5.94 24.48
C ILE A 15 29.41 5.03 23.25
N GLU A 16 30.42 4.18 23.06
CA GLU A 16 30.31 2.98 22.23
C GLU A 16 30.10 1.76 23.13
N GLY A 17 29.08 0.96 22.83
CA GLY A 17 28.98 -0.46 23.21
C GLY A 17 28.85 -0.83 24.70
N VAL A 18 27.62 -0.93 25.21
CA VAL A 18 27.05 -2.12 25.89
C VAL A 18 25.55 -1.87 26.20
N GLU A 19 24.73 -2.92 26.17
CA GLU A 19 23.26 -2.80 26.30
C GLU A 19 22.74 -2.80 27.75
N ALA A 20 21.61 -2.12 27.95
CA ALA A 20 20.57 -2.53 28.90
C ALA A 20 19.19 -2.02 28.43
N GLU A 21 18.32 -2.98 28.06
CA GLU A 21 16.86 -2.94 27.84
C GLU A 21 16.11 -1.58 27.79
N GLY A 22 15.63 -1.23 26.59
CA GLY A 22 14.58 -0.22 26.38
C GLY A 22 13.90 -0.40 25.03
N ALA A 23 12.66 -0.90 25.00
CA ALA A 23 12.03 -1.43 23.78
C ALA A 23 11.54 -0.34 22.79
N ALA A 24 12.45 0.18 21.95
CA ALA A 24 12.12 1.00 20.78
C ALA A 24 13.17 0.88 19.66
N LEU A 25 12.80 1.29 18.43
CA LEU A 25 13.69 1.62 17.31
C LEU A 25 14.53 0.50 16.65
N ALA A 26 14.16 -0.77 16.80
CA ALA A 26 14.67 -1.87 15.95
C ALA A 26 13.97 -1.98 14.57
N SER A 27 13.48 -0.87 13.98
CA SER A 27 12.81 -0.84 12.66
C SER A 27 12.80 0.55 11.99
N VAL A 28 13.98 1.14 11.76
CA VAL A 28 14.14 2.35 10.91
C VAL A 28 15.34 2.20 9.95
N LYS A 29 15.37 1.10 9.19
CA LYS A 29 16.42 0.81 8.18
C LYS A 29 15.88 0.32 6.83
N ASN A 30 14.55 0.31 6.67
CA ASN A 30 13.82 -0.49 5.68
C ASN A 30 12.48 0.15 5.26
N VAL A 31 12.28 1.45 5.49
CA VAL A 31 11.06 2.18 5.06
C VAL A 31 11.26 2.82 3.69
N ASP A 32 12.51 3.12 3.35
CA ASP A 32 12.95 3.96 2.24
C ASP A 32 12.95 3.25 0.88
N LYS A 33 12.67 1.94 0.84
CA LYS A 33 12.72 1.11 -0.36
C LYS A 33 11.32 0.63 -0.77
N PRO A 34 10.96 0.71 -2.07
CA PRO A 34 9.70 0.17 -2.58
C PRO A 34 9.64 -1.36 -2.40
N ILE A 35 8.44 -1.93 -2.29
CA ILE A 35 8.27 -3.37 -2.02
C ILE A 35 8.85 -4.23 -3.16
N GLU A 36 8.85 -3.70 -4.38
CA GLU A 36 9.44 -4.25 -5.59
C GLU A 36 10.92 -4.62 -5.42
N PHE A 37 11.70 -3.83 -4.66
CA PHE A 37 13.10 -4.13 -4.33
C PHE A 37 13.23 -5.43 -3.52
N TYR A 38 12.27 -5.70 -2.64
CA TYR A 38 12.26 -6.91 -1.82
C TYR A 38 11.61 -8.10 -2.57
N LEU A 39 10.58 -7.85 -3.40
CA LEU A 39 9.93 -8.87 -4.24
C LEU A 39 10.89 -9.49 -5.25
N ALA A 40 11.79 -8.69 -5.81
CA ALA A 40 12.90 -9.12 -6.66
C ALA A 40 13.73 -10.29 -6.08
N SER A 41 13.89 -10.35 -4.75
CA SER A 41 14.68 -11.38 -4.06
C SER A 41 13.84 -12.23 -3.08
N ALA A 42 12.52 -12.20 -3.24
CA ALA A 42 11.59 -12.91 -2.39
C ALA A 42 11.59 -14.42 -2.64
N SER A 43 11.51 -15.20 -1.56
CA SER A 43 11.38 -16.66 -1.60
C SER A 43 9.93 -17.05 -1.28
N PRO A 44 9.19 -17.67 -2.22
CA PRO A 44 7.84 -18.20 -1.98
C PRO A 44 7.81 -19.26 -0.87
N GLU A 45 8.92 -19.96 -0.62
CA GLU A 45 9.05 -20.98 0.42
C GLU A 45 9.03 -20.34 1.82
N LYS A 46 9.74 -19.22 1.99
CA LYS A 46 9.63 -18.36 3.19
C LYS A 46 8.21 -17.79 3.32
N GLY A 47 7.61 -17.38 2.20
CA GLY A 47 6.22 -16.92 2.15
C GLY A 47 5.22 -17.96 2.64
N ALA A 48 5.35 -19.22 2.21
CA ALA A 48 4.53 -20.35 2.66
C ALA A 48 4.69 -20.63 4.16
N ALA A 49 5.91 -20.47 4.70
CA ALA A 49 6.15 -20.57 6.15
C ALA A 49 5.45 -19.42 6.92
N ILE A 50 5.44 -18.20 6.38
CA ILE A 50 4.75 -17.04 6.96
C ILE A 50 3.23 -17.19 6.85
N PHE A 51 2.70 -17.74 5.74
CA PHE A 51 1.28 -17.96 5.49
C PHE A 51 0.59 -18.85 6.54
N LYS A 52 1.34 -19.63 7.31
CA LYS A 52 0.82 -20.37 8.49
C LYS A 52 0.12 -19.46 9.51
N LYS A 53 0.46 -18.17 9.55
CA LYS A 53 -0.24 -17.13 10.35
C LYS A 53 -1.63 -16.78 9.81
N CYS A 54 -1.86 -16.97 8.50
CA CYS A 54 -3.11 -16.66 7.79
C CYS A 54 -4.04 -17.87 7.71
N ALA A 55 -3.48 -19.09 7.69
CA ALA A 55 -4.19 -20.35 7.46
C ALA A 55 -5.29 -20.69 8.50
N ALA A 56 -5.28 -20.05 9.68
CA ALA A 56 -6.37 -20.18 10.66
C ALA A 56 -7.68 -19.49 10.23
N CYS A 57 -7.59 -18.50 9.34
CA CYS A 57 -8.74 -17.71 8.87
C CYS A 57 -9.03 -17.89 7.38
N HIS A 58 -8.01 -18.22 6.57
CA HIS A 58 -8.06 -18.21 5.11
C HIS A 58 -7.66 -19.57 4.52
N THR A 59 -8.42 -20.04 3.54
CA THR A 59 -7.96 -21.08 2.59
C THR A 59 -7.20 -20.44 1.42
N ILE A 60 -6.41 -21.21 0.69
CA ILE A 60 -5.63 -20.71 -0.48
C ILE A 60 -5.57 -21.70 -1.66
N THR A 61 -6.32 -22.80 -1.58
CA THR A 61 -6.46 -23.75 -2.69
C THR A 61 -7.45 -23.21 -3.75
N PRO A 62 -7.31 -23.62 -5.03
CA PRO A 62 -8.28 -23.29 -6.07
C PRO A 62 -9.68 -23.74 -5.66
N GLY A 63 -10.67 -22.83 -5.71
CA GLY A 63 -12.05 -23.12 -5.31
C GLY A 63 -12.25 -23.42 -3.81
N GLY A 64 -11.27 -23.12 -2.95
CA GLY A 64 -11.39 -23.33 -1.51
C GLY A 64 -12.50 -22.49 -0.88
N ALA A 65 -13.15 -23.03 0.15
CA ALA A 65 -14.23 -22.35 0.86
C ALA A 65 -13.75 -21.13 1.65
N ALA A 66 -14.65 -20.15 1.85
CA ALA A 66 -14.46 -19.09 2.83
C ALA A 66 -14.54 -19.64 4.27
N GLY A 67 -13.83 -18.99 5.18
CA GLY A 67 -13.91 -19.24 6.62
C GLY A 67 -14.15 -17.92 7.36
N ILE A 68 -13.30 -17.62 8.34
CA ILE A 68 -13.28 -16.31 9.03
C ILE A 68 -12.90 -15.20 8.03
N GLY A 69 -12.04 -15.50 7.06
CA GLY A 69 -11.73 -14.67 5.90
C GLY A 69 -12.08 -15.36 4.57
N PRO A 70 -12.00 -14.65 3.44
CA PRO A 70 -12.17 -15.24 2.11
C PRO A 70 -11.02 -16.19 1.77
N ASN A 71 -11.25 -17.09 0.82
CA ASN A 71 -10.19 -17.82 0.12
C ASN A 71 -9.25 -16.82 -0.59
N LEU A 72 -7.94 -17.08 -0.56
CA LEU A 72 -6.90 -16.19 -1.10
C LEU A 72 -6.26 -16.69 -2.40
N TYR A 73 -6.82 -17.72 -3.06
CA TYR A 73 -6.31 -18.17 -4.35
C TYR A 73 -6.55 -17.12 -5.43
N GLY A 74 -5.50 -16.71 -6.13
CA GLY A 74 -5.57 -15.64 -7.14
C GLY A 74 -5.83 -14.24 -6.56
N VAL A 75 -5.56 -14.00 -5.27
CA VAL A 75 -5.75 -12.68 -4.63
C VAL A 75 -4.91 -11.59 -5.30
N VAL A 76 -3.67 -11.89 -5.68
CA VAL A 76 -2.71 -10.92 -6.22
C VAL A 76 -3.13 -10.44 -7.61
N GLY A 77 -3.26 -9.12 -7.79
CA GLY A 77 -3.82 -8.50 -8.99
C GLY A 77 -5.34 -8.60 -9.13
N GLY A 78 -6.01 -9.45 -8.33
CA GLY A 78 -7.46 -9.50 -8.23
C GLY A 78 -8.03 -8.29 -7.44
N PRO A 79 -9.34 -7.99 -7.55
CA PRO A 79 -9.93 -6.87 -6.82
C PRO A 79 -9.99 -7.13 -5.31
N HIS A 80 -10.09 -6.07 -4.50
CA HIS A 80 -10.18 -6.19 -3.03
C HIS A 80 -11.37 -7.07 -2.57
N ASP A 81 -12.45 -7.12 -3.35
CA ASP A 81 -13.65 -7.92 -3.14
C ASP A 81 -13.74 -9.19 -4.03
N HIS A 82 -12.60 -9.78 -4.42
CA HIS A 82 -12.50 -10.90 -5.38
C HIS A 82 -13.32 -12.17 -5.07
N MET A 83 -13.91 -12.33 -3.87
CA MET A 83 -14.70 -13.52 -3.53
C MET A 83 -16.19 -13.19 -3.43
N PRO A 84 -17.00 -13.53 -4.47
CA PRO A 84 -18.44 -13.38 -4.43
C PRO A 84 -19.06 -14.10 -3.21
N GLY A 85 -20.01 -13.44 -2.56
CA GLY A 85 -20.70 -13.97 -1.38
C GLY A 85 -19.95 -13.85 -0.05
N PHE A 86 -18.68 -13.43 -0.02
CA PHE A 86 -18.00 -13.16 1.26
C PHE A 86 -18.48 -11.85 1.90
N ALA A 87 -18.76 -11.87 3.21
CA ALA A 87 -19.30 -10.73 3.95
C ALA A 87 -18.20 -9.77 4.44
N TYR A 88 -17.56 -9.08 3.49
CA TYR A 88 -16.55 -8.03 3.72
C TYR A 88 -17.03 -6.93 4.70
N SER A 89 -16.10 -6.12 5.20
CA SER A 89 -16.42 -4.94 6.04
C SER A 89 -16.65 -3.71 5.18
N ASP A 90 -17.46 -2.75 5.65
CA ASP A 90 -17.69 -1.48 4.96
C ASP A 90 -16.39 -0.69 4.74
N ALA A 91 -15.40 -0.89 5.63
CA ALA A 91 -14.05 -0.37 5.47
C ALA A 91 -13.32 -0.95 4.23
N MET A 92 -13.45 -2.26 3.98
CA MET A 92 -12.91 -2.90 2.77
C MET A 92 -13.73 -2.59 1.52
N MET A 93 -15.05 -2.44 1.63
CA MET A 93 -15.93 -2.10 0.49
C MET A 93 -15.67 -0.71 -0.11
N LYS A 94 -14.90 0.16 0.57
CA LYS A 94 -14.39 1.42 0.00
C LYS A 94 -13.35 1.20 -1.11
N PHE A 95 -12.68 0.05 -1.11
CA PHE A 95 -11.68 -0.35 -2.10
C PHE A 95 -12.25 -1.29 -3.17
N LYS A 96 -13.59 -1.42 -3.26
CA LYS A 96 -14.27 -2.35 -4.18
C LYS A 96 -13.77 -2.17 -5.62
N GLY A 97 -13.42 -3.26 -6.30
CA GLY A 97 -12.91 -3.25 -7.66
C GLY A 97 -11.47 -2.72 -7.84
N GLN A 98 -10.84 -2.14 -6.82
CA GLN A 98 -9.42 -1.76 -6.88
C GLN A 98 -8.54 -3.02 -6.80
N PRO A 99 -7.42 -3.11 -7.55
CA PRO A 99 -6.58 -4.29 -7.55
C PRO A 99 -5.75 -4.43 -6.26
N TRP A 100 -5.48 -5.67 -5.86
CA TRP A 100 -4.40 -6.02 -4.93
C TRP A 100 -3.06 -5.99 -5.66
N ASP A 101 -2.57 -4.78 -5.98
CA ASP A 101 -1.21 -4.58 -6.47
C ASP A 101 -0.17 -4.75 -5.34
N TRP A 102 1.11 -4.70 -5.71
CA TRP A 102 2.23 -4.87 -4.78
C TRP A 102 2.22 -3.86 -3.62
N LYS A 103 1.90 -2.60 -3.89
CA LYS A 103 1.86 -1.51 -2.92
C LYS A 103 0.66 -1.68 -1.98
N ALA A 104 -0.52 -1.95 -2.52
CA ALA A 104 -1.73 -2.20 -1.75
C ALA A 104 -1.54 -3.39 -0.79
N LEU A 105 -0.99 -4.50 -1.28
CA LEU A 105 -0.66 -5.67 -0.44
C LEU A 105 0.43 -5.36 0.60
N ASN A 106 1.46 -4.59 0.26
CA ASN A 106 2.51 -4.17 1.19
C ASN A 106 1.94 -3.34 2.35
N GLU A 107 1.11 -2.34 2.07
CA GLU A 107 0.52 -1.45 3.08
C GLU A 107 -0.51 -2.20 3.95
N TRP A 108 -1.39 -3.00 3.31
CA TRP A 108 -2.35 -3.88 3.98
C TRP A 108 -1.68 -4.87 4.92
N LEU A 109 -0.64 -5.58 4.45
CA LEU A 109 0.10 -6.54 5.28
C LEU A 109 0.99 -5.85 6.32
N SER A 110 1.33 -4.56 6.17
CA SER A 110 2.06 -3.81 7.19
C SER A 110 1.16 -3.38 8.35
N SER A 111 -0.08 -2.95 8.09
CA SER A 111 -1.10 -2.72 9.12
C SER A 111 -2.52 -2.71 8.53
N PRO A 112 -3.29 -3.81 8.67
CA PRO A 112 -4.66 -3.88 8.17
C PRO A 112 -5.58 -2.81 8.77
N LYS A 113 -5.39 -2.53 10.06
CA LYS A 113 -6.15 -1.53 10.82
C LYS A 113 -5.87 -0.08 10.37
N THR A 114 -4.65 0.19 9.87
CA THR A 114 -4.30 1.51 9.33
C THR A 114 -4.78 1.66 7.88
N TYR A 115 -4.64 0.59 7.06
CA TYR A 115 -5.04 0.59 5.66
C TYR A 115 -6.55 0.71 5.47
N ALA A 116 -7.34 -0.09 6.21
CA ALA A 116 -8.80 -0.02 6.20
C ALA A 116 -9.34 0.12 7.65
N PRO A 117 -9.39 1.35 8.20
CA PRO A 117 -9.94 1.60 9.54
C PRO A 117 -11.39 1.12 9.64
N GLY A 118 -11.65 0.22 10.59
CA GLY A 118 -12.93 -0.50 10.70
C GLY A 118 -12.98 -1.86 9.99
N THR A 119 -11.85 -2.39 9.51
CA THR A 119 -11.81 -3.75 8.96
C THR A 119 -12.11 -4.83 9.99
N LYS A 120 -12.77 -5.90 9.54
CA LYS A 120 -13.05 -7.12 10.33
C LYS A 120 -11.80 -7.99 10.58
N MET A 121 -10.69 -7.77 9.84
CA MET A 121 -9.50 -8.61 9.96
C MET A 121 -8.65 -8.20 11.18
N ALA A 122 -8.79 -8.95 12.28
CA ALA A 122 -8.03 -8.78 13.51
C ALA A 122 -6.59 -9.34 13.38
N PHE A 123 -5.75 -8.68 12.58
CA PHE A 123 -4.33 -9.03 12.40
C PHE A 123 -3.43 -7.81 12.64
N ALA A 124 -2.31 -8.02 13.34
CA ALA A 124 -1.41 -6.95 13.76
C ALA A 124 -0.51 -6.39 12.63
N GLY A 125 -0.37 -7.12 11.52
CA GLY A 125 0.57 -6.80 10.44
C GLY A 125 1.90 -7.56 10.54
N ILE A 126 2.78 -7.28 9.59
CA ILE A 126 4.12 -7.87 9.44
C ILE A 126 5.09 -6.71 9.24
N SER A 127 5.91 -6.39 10.26
CA SER A 127 6.73 -5.17 10.26
C SER A 127 7.87 -5.18 9.23
N LYS A 128 8.46 -6.34 8.93
CA LYS A 128 9.59 -6.48 7.99
C LYS A 128 9.09 -6.49 6.54
N PRO A 129 9.59 -5.62 5.64
CA PRO A 129 9.23 -5.67 4.22
C PRO A 129 9.72 -6.95 3.54
N GLU A 130 10.82 -7.56 3.99
CA GLU A 130 11.31 -8.86 3.48
C GLU A 130 10.27 -9.97 3.70
N ASP A 131 9.70 -10.04 4.91
CA ASP A 131 8.66 -11.02 5.26
C ASP A 131 7.36 -10.75 4.48
N ARG A 132 7.00 -9.47 4.26
CA ARG A 132 5.86 -9.08 3.41
C ARG A 132 6.08 -9.47 1.96
N ALA A 133 7.24 -9.19 1.38
CA ALA A 133 7.59 -9.55 0.01
C ALA A 133 7.61 -11.07 -0.19
N ALA A 134 8.18 -11.83 0.75
CA ALA A 134 8.14 -13.29 0.73
C ALA A 134 6.69 -13.81 0.74
N LEU A 135 5.83 -13.29 1.63
CA LEU A 135 4.41 -13.66 1.66
C LEU A 135 3.69 -13.29 0.36
N ILE A 136 3.89 -12.09 -0.18
CA ILE A 136 3.28 -11.62 -1.43
C ILE A 136 3.73 -12.49 -2.62
N ALA A 137 5.00 -12.87 -2.69
CA ALA A 137 5.51 -13.78 -3.72
C ALA A 137 4.88 -15.18 -3.62
N TYR A 138 4.60 -15.68 -2.41
CA TYR A 138 3.84 -16.90 -2.21
C TYR A 138 2.36 -16.75 -2.62
N LEU A 139 1.68 -15.68 -2.19
CA LEU A 139 0.30 -15.41 -2.60
C LEU A 139 0.18 -15.31 -4.14
N ASN A 140 1.19 -14.74 -4.81
CA ASN A 140 1.25 -14.63 -6.26
C ASN A 140 1.40 -16.01 -6.94
N SER A 141 2.21 -16.91 -6.39
CA SER A 141 2.36 -18.27 -6.93
C SER A 141 1.12 -19.15 -6.71
N GLN A 142 0.25 -18.81 -5.75
CA GLN A 142 -1.06 -19.43 -5.57
C GLN A 142 -2.11 -18.80 -6.50
N SER A 143 -1.84 -18.77 -7.81
CA SER A 143 -2.71 -18.22 -8.84
C SER A 143 -2.61 -19.00 -10.15
N ALA A 144 -3.70 -19.08 -10.92
CA ALA A 144 -3.69 -19.56 -12.30
C ALA A 144 -3.12 -18.51 -13.29
N LYS A 145 -3.00 -17.26 -12.83
CA LYS A 145 -2.45 -16.11 -13.56
C LYS A 145 -1.62 -15.27 -12.57
N PRO A 146 -0.40 -15.71 -12.20
CA PRO A 146 0.49 -14.88 -11.38
C PRO A 146 0.81 -13.58 -12.12
N LEU A 147 0.90 -12.47 -11.39
CA LEU A 147 1.52 -11.25 -11.92
C LEU A 147 3.01 -11.50 -12.19
N PRO A 148 3.60 -10.87 -13.23
CA PRO A 148 5.04 -10.95 -13.45
C PRO A 148 5.78 -10.35 -12.25
N MET A 149 6.67 -11.14 -11.66
CA MET A 149 7.52 -10.66 -10.56
C MET A 149 8.39 -9.49 -11.04
N PRO A 150 8.56 -8.42 -10.24
CA PRO A 150 9.47 -7.34 -10.61
C PRO A 150 10.90 -7.90 -10.74
N ALA A 151 11.59 -7.50 -11.80
CA ALA A 151 12.97 -7.90 -12.02
C ALA A 151 13.86 -7.39 -10.88
N VAL A 152 14.92 -8.14 -10.55
CA VAL A 152 15.98 -7.65 -9.66
C VAL A 152 16.52 -6.35 -10.24
N PRO A 153 16.51 -5.23 -9.48
CA PRO A 153 17.20 -4.03 -9.91
C PRO A 153 18.69 -4.33 -10.01
N ALA A 154 19.19 -4.48 -11.24
CA ALA A 154 20.59 -4.26 -11.52
C ALA A 154 20.92 -2.84 -11.00
N GLU A 155 21.91 -2.74 -10.12
CA GLU A 155 22.07 -1.66 -9.14
C GLU A 155 21.80 -0.28 -9.74
N ALA A 156 20.58 0.24 -9.49
CA ALA A 156 20.10 1.43 -10.16
C ALA A 156 20.90 2.65 -9.65
N PRO A 157 21.56 3.41 -10.54
CA PRO A 157 22.36 4.56 -10.11
C PRO A 157 21.46 5.58 -9.41
N ALA A 158 21.99 6.19 -8.34
CA ALA A 158 21.22 7.09 -7.49
C ALA A 158 20.51 8.17 -8.31
N ALA A 159 19.18 8.21 -8.20
CA ALA A 159 18.37 9.17 -8.94
C ALA A 159 18.73 10.60 -8.52
N ALA A 160 19.30 11.36 -9.46
CA ALA A 160 19.53 12.79 -9.26
C ALA A 160 18.19 13.50 -9.02
N PRO A 161 18.16 14.56 -8.18
CA PRO A 161 16.92 15.28 -7.89
C PRO A 161 16.31 15.86 -9.16
N ALA A 162 15.00 15.69 -9.32
CA ALA A 162 14.27 16.23 -10.46
C ALA A 162 14.38 17.76 -10.48
N ALA A 163 14.90 18.31 -11.58
CA ALA A 163 14.93 19.74 -11.82
C ALA A 163 13.53 20.26 -12.18
N ASP A 164 13.23 21.45 -11.68
CA ASP A 164 11.95 22.15 -11.81
C ASP A 164 11.43 22.26 -13.25
N ALA A 165 10.14 21.96 -13.45
CA ALA A 165 9.45 22.11 -14.73
C ALA A 165 8.67 23.43 -14.76
N ALA A 166 9.40 24.55 -14.79
CA ALA A 166 8.84 25.90 -14.85
C ALA A 166 7.91 26.11 -16.06
N ALA A 167 6.91 26.98 -15.85
CA ALA A 167 5.81 27.20 -16.79
C ALA A 167 6.23 27.81 -18.15
N ALA A 168 5.47 27.47 -19.19
CA ALA A 168 5.44 28.20 -20.46
C ALA A 168 3.99 28.41 -20.92
N THR A 169 3.46 29.63 -20.72
CA THR A 169 2.29 30.13 -21.45
C THR A 169 2.74 30.82 -22.74
N PRO A 170 1.83 30.99 -23.72
CA PRO A 170 1.37 32.37 -23.95
C PRO A 170 -0.14 32.51 -24.30
N ALA A 171 -0.65 33.71 -24.05
CA ALA A 171 -1.84 34.33 -24.66
C ALA A 171 -1.39 35.73 -25.17
N ALA A 172 -2.10 36.52 -25.98
CA ALA A 172 -3.39 36.39 -26.70
C ALA A 172 -3.17 36.88 -28.17
N ASP A 173 -4.04 37.48 -29.01
CA ASP A 173 -5.28 38.30 -28.89
C ASP A 173 -5.83 38.54 -30.34
N ALA A 174 -7.08 38.88 -30.70
CA ALA A 174 -8.44 38.69 -30.16
C ALA A 174 -9.49 38.93 -31.29
N ALA A 175 -10.30 39.99 -31.23
CA ALA A 175 -11.25 40.54 -32.25
C ALA A 175 -12.20 39.51 -32.97
N ALA A 176 -13.44 39.22 -32.57
CA ALA A 176 -14.54 39.92 -31.87
C ALA A 176 -15.53 40.73 -32.76
N ALA A 177 -16.78 40.26 -32.86
CA ALA A 177 -18.00 41.05 -33.08
C ALA A 177 -19.28 40.21 -32.82
N ALA A 178 -20.32 40.82 -32.23
CA ALA A 178 -21.71 40.34 -32.10
C ALA A 178 -22.63 41.58 -32.26
N PRO A 179 -23.99 41.51 -32.41
CA PRO A 179 -24.91 40.88 -31.44
C PRO A 179 -26.26 40.31 -31.97
N ALA A 180 -27.04 39.65 -31.08
CA ALA A 180 -28.52 39.57 -30.94
C ALA A 180 -29.42 39.22 -32.18
N ALA A 181 -30.61 38.59 -32.08
CA ALA A 181 -31.55 38.42 -30.95
C ALA A 181 -32.58 37.26 -31.19
N ALA A 182 -33.54 37.11 -30.27
CA ALA A 182 -34.89 36.49 -30.41
C ALA A 182 -35.08 34.95 -30.17
N GLU A 183 -35.69 34.65 -29.02
CA GLU A 183 -36.59 33.51 -28.71
C GLU A 183 -38.05 33.84 -29.12
N PRO A 184 -39.09 32.98 -28.88
CA PRO A 184 -39.17 31.52 -28.88
C PRO A 184 -40.38 30.97 -29.71
N ALA A 185 -40.56 29.64 -29.81
CA ALA A 185 -41.82 29.02 -30.27
C ALA A 185 -42.08 27.64 -29.62
N ALA A 186 -43.36 27.26 -29.46
CA ALA A 186 -43.79 26.28 -28.45
C ALA A 186 -44.31 24.91 -28.97
N ALA A 187 -43.86 23.84 -28.30
CA ALA A 187 -44.70 22.78 -27.68
C ALA A 187 -45.64 21.91 -28.60
N PRO A 188 -46.59 21.07 -28.09
CA PRO A 188 -46.37 19.61 -28.17
C PRO A 188 -47.57 18.71 -28.56
N ALA A 189 -47.31 17.42 -28.82
CA ALA A 189 -48.24 16.29 -28.64
C ALA A 189 -47.41 14.99 -28.44
N ALA A 190 -47.66 14.02 -27.55
CA ALA A 190 -48.84 13.52 -26.82
C ALA A 190 -49.61 12.37 -27.52
N LYS A 191 -49.27 11.13 -27.14
CA LYS A 191 -50.24 10.07 -26.78
C LYS A 191 -49.60 9.06 -25.83
#